data_AF-A0A2W6E1S8-F1
#
_entry.id   AF-A0A2W6E1S8-F1
#
_cell.length_a   1.000
_cell.length_b   1.000
_cell.length_c   1.000
_cell.angle_alpha   90.00
_cell.angle_beta   90.00
_cell.angle_gamma   90.00
#
_symmetry.space_group_name_H-M   'P 1'
#
loop_
_entity.id
_entity.type
_entity.pdbx_description
1 polymer ?
#
loop_
_entity_poly.entity_id
_entity_poly.type
_entity_poly.pdbx_seq_one_letter_code
_entity_poly.pdbx_strand_id
1 'polypeptide(L)'
;ISVSQSMRIIALYVTGQRYVLEGSSAVLSRANQALATLERYKLRLDEVAGTLSALEIEDLVTVRDAMSVSQRLEMVRRIADELEGYVIELGTDGRLLSLQLEELMGGVEEERELIVRDYLPGGRQKRTVEESLFELQTLTATELLDLSLVARAIGYPGTTEALDGAVSPRGYRLLAKVPRVPSSVIDRLVEHFGGLQKLLAATVEDLQAVEGVGESRARSVREGLSRLAESSILERYV
;
A
#
# COMPACT_ATOMS: atom_id res chain seq x y z
N ILE A 1 17.24 -30.38 -21.06
CA ILE A 1 15.87 -30.81 -20.65
C ILE A 1 15.87 -32.33 -20.57
N SER A 2 15.33 -32.92 -19.50
CA SER A 2 15.14 -34.38 -19.38
C SER A 2 13.67 -34.71 -19.18
N VAL A 3 13.18 -35.78 -19.79
CA VAL A 3 11.80 -36.26 -19.65
C VAL A 3 11.81 -37.71 -19.17
N SER A 4 11.18 -37.98 -18.03
CA SER A 4 10.97 -39.34 -17.51
C SER A 4 9.53 -39.77 -17.78
N GLN A 5 9.35 -40.71 -18.70
CA GLN A 5 8.03 -41.21 -19.07
C GLN A 5 7.36 -41.98 -17.92
N SER A 6 8.12 -42.80 -17.20
CA SER A 6 7.58 -43.62 -16.09
C SER A 6 7.12 -42.77 -14.90
N MET A 7 7.82 -41.66 -14.62
CA MET A 7 7.49 -40.76 -13.52
C MET A 7 6.62 -39.57 -13.94
N ARG A 8 6.43 -39.34 -15.25
CA ARG A 8 5.81 -38.14 -15.83
C ARG A 8 6.47 -36.83 -15.36
N ILE A 9 7.79 -36.83 -15.26
CA ILE A 9 8.57 -35.67 -14.81
C ILE A 9 9.29 -35.04 -16.00
N ILE A 10 9.19 -33.71 -16.12
CA ILE A 10 10.05 -32.92 -17.01
C ILE A 10 10.97 -32.08 -16.13
N ALA A 11 12.28 -32.14 -16.37
CA ALA A 11 13.25 -31.32 -15.65
C ALA A 11 14.09 -30.46 -16.60
N LEU A 12 14.21 -29.19 -16.25
CA LEU A 12 15.04 -28.18 -16.87
C LEU A 12 16.37 -28.11 -16.11
N TYR A 13 17.47 -27.98 -16.85
CA TYR A 13 18.79 -27.76 -16.29
C TYR A 13 19.38 -26.54 -16.99
N VAL A 14 19.63 -25.48 -16.25
CA VAL A 14 20.18 -24.21 -16.75
C VAL A 14 21.23 -23.75 -15.76
N THR A 15 22.43 -23.43 -16.24
CA THR A 15 23.54 -22.90 -15.41
C THR A 15 23.83 -23.68 -14.12
N GLY A 16 23.67 -25.02 -14.15
CA GLY A 16 23.88 -25.89 -12.98
C GLY A 16 22.68 -25.98 -12.03
N GLN A 17 21.62 -25.21 -12.25
CA GLN A 17 20.36 -25.32 -11.52
C GLN A 17 19.45 -26.37 -12.18
N ARG A 18 18.77 -27.16 -11.34
CA ARG A 18 17.76 -28.14 -11.76
C ARG A 18 16.39 -27.64 -11.32
N TYR A 19 15.46 -27.51 -12.26
CA TYR A 19 14.07 -27.16 -12.01
C TYR A 19 13.15 -28.26 -12.55
N VAL A 20 12.18 -28.70 -11.75
CA VAL A 20 11.21 -29.73 -12.15
C VAL A 20 9.91 -29.04 -12.51
N LEU A 21 9.45 -29.22 -13.74
CA LEU A 21 8.14 -28.71 -14.17
C LEU A 21 7.06 -29.56 -13.52
N GLU A 22 6.15 -28.90 -12.81
CA GLU A 22 4.93 -29.52 -12.33
C GLU A 22 3.84 -29.49 -13.41
N GLY A 23 2.85 -30.38 -13.30
CA GLY A 23 1.69 -30.33 -14.18
C GLY A 23 0.81 -29.13 -13.85
N SER A 24 0.22 -28.49 -14.86
CA SER A 24 -0.60 -27.27 -14.69
C SER A 24 -1.67 -27.39 -13.60
N SER A 25 -2.27 -28.57 -13.39
CA SER A 25 -3.28 -28.78 -12.35
C SER A 25 -2.75 -28.62 -10.92
N ALA A 26 -1.52 -29.05 -10.66
CA ALA A 26 -0.90 -28.91 -9.34
C ALA A 26 -0.54 -27.45 -9.06
N VAL A 27 0.04 -26.77 -10.05
CA VAL A 27 0.38 -25.34 -9.98
C VAL A 27 -0.89 -24.50 -9.79
N LEU A 28 -1.95 -24.74 -10.58
CA LEU A 28 -3.25 -24.06 -10.43
C LEU A 28 -3.87 -24.25 -9.04
N SER A 29 -3.76 -25.46 -8.46
CA SER A 29 -4.31 -25.72 -7.13
C SER A 29 -3.63 -24.87 -6.05
N ARG A 30 -2.29 -24.77 -6.08
CA ARG A 30 -1.53 -23.90 -5.16
C ARG A 30 -1.80 -22.43 -5.42
N ALA A 31 -1.86 -22.03 -6.69
CA ALA A 31 -2.16 -20.65 -7.07
C ALA A 31 -3.53 -20.20 -6.56
N ASN A 32 -4.57 -21.04 -6.67
CA ASN A 32 -5.89 -20.73 -6.13
C ASN A 32 -5.89 -20.59 -4.60
N GLN A 33 -5.06 -21.37 -3.88
CA GLN A 33 -4.91 -21.22 -2.42
C GLN A 33 -4.20 -19.91 -2.06
N ALA A 34 -3.16 -19.53 -2.80
CA ALA A 34 -2.47 -18.26 -2.65
C ALA A 34 -3.40 -17.08 -2.97
N LEU A 35 -4.19 -17.16 -4.04
CA LEU A 35 -5.17 -16.15 -4.44
C LEU A 35 -6.23 -15.94 -3.35
N ALA A 36 -6.82 -17.01 -2.83
CA ALA A 36 -7.77 -16.91 -1.72
C ALA A 36 -7.12 -16.30 -0.46
N THR A 37 -5.81 -16.49 -0.28
CA THR A 37 -5.07 -15.88 0.81
C THR A 37 -4.85 -14.38 0.56
N LEU A 38 -4.48 -14.00 -0.67
CA LEU A 38 -4.36 -12.60 -1.09
C LEU A 38 -5.67 -11.85 -0.86
N GLU A 39 -6.82 -12.42 -1.27
CA GLU A 39 -8.15 -11.83 -1.06
C GLU A 39 -8.41 -11.52 0.43
N ARG A 40 -8.13 -12.47 1.33
CA ARG A 40 -8.29 -12.26 2.77
C ARG A 40 -7.36 -11.18 3.31
N TYR A 41 -6.13 -11.12 2.82
CA TYR A 41 -5.18 -10.09 3.23
C TYR A 41 -5.55 -8.71 2.69
N LYS A 42 -6.10 -8.63 1.47
CA LYS A 42 -6.61 -7.41 0.86
C LYS A 42 -7.82 -6.86 1.63
N LEU A 43 -8.78 -7.72 1.98
CA LEU A 43 -9.91 -7.33 2.84
C LEU A 43 -9.42 -6.76 4.18
N ARG A 44 -8.46 -7.44 4.82
CA ARG A 44 -7.90 -6.95 6.09
C ARG A 44 -7.12 -5.64 5.91
N LEU A 45 -6.41 -5.47 4.80
CA LEU A 45 -5.76 -4.22 4.45
C LEU A 45 -6.79 -3.08 4.35
N ASP A 46 -7.90 -3.31 3.65
CA ASP A 46 -8.95 -2.31 3.46
C ASP A 46 -9.58 -1.88 4.80
N GLU A 47 -9.84 -2.84 5.72
CA GLU A 47 -10.33 -2.55 7.07
C GLU A 47 -9.36 -1.65 7.88
N VAL A 48 -8.07 -1.99 7.88
CA VAL A 48 -7.07 -1.24 8.66
C VAL A 48 -6.79 0.12 8.00
N ALA A 49 -6.79 0.20 6.67
CA ALA A 49 -6.64 1.46 5.94
C ALA A 49 -7.84 2.40 6.14
N GLY A 50 -9.05 1.86 6.22
CA GLY A 50 -10.26 2.58 6.61
C GLY A 50 -10.18 3.13 8.03
N THR A 51 -9.79 2.27 8.99
CA THR A 51 -9.56 2.66 10.39
C THR A 51 -8.51 3.78 10.50
N LEU A 52 -7.39 3.66 9.78
CA LEU A 52 -6.37 4.72 9.73
C LEU A 52 -6.96 6.01 9.16
N SER A 53 -7.77 5.94 8.10
CA SER A 53 -8.39 7.15 7.51
C SER A 53 -9.27 7.89 8.53
N ALA A 54 -9.99 7.17 9.39
CA ALA A 54 -10.78 7.79 10.45
C ALA A 54 -9.89 8.47 11.51
N LEU A 55 -8.84 7.79 11.97
CA LEU A 55 -7.88 8.38 12.91
C LEU A 55 -7.17 9.61 12.33
N GLU A 56 -6.89 9.61 11.02
CA GLU A 56 -6.29 10.72 10.31
C GLU A 56 -7.20 11.96 10.31
N ILE A 57 -8.50 11.77 10.09
CA ILE A 57 -9.48 12.87 10.12
C ILE A 57 -9.66 13.41 11.54
N GLU A 58 -9.61 12.54 12.56
CA GLU A 58 -9.77 12.92 13.97
C GLU A 58 -8.48 13.47 14.60
N ASP A 59 -7.35 13.46 13.87
CA ASP A 59 -6.01 13.83 14.37
C ASP A 59 -5.54 12.99 15.57
N LEU A 60 -5.85 11.69 15.55
CA LEU A 60 -5.57 10.74 16.63
C LEU A 60 -4.60 9.62 16.21
N VAL A 61 -3.87 9.81 15.11
CA VAL A 61 -2.98 8.78 14.57
C VAL A 61 -1.75 8.59 15.44
N THR A 62 -1.41 7.33 15.69
CA THR A 62 -0.11 6.92 16.24
C THR A 62 0.77 6.29 15.17
N VAL A 63 2.08 6.23 15.40
CA VAL A 63 3.01 5.51 14.51
C VAL A 63 2.54 4.08 14.29
N ARG A 64 2.02 3.41 15.34
CA ARG A 64 1.48 2.05 15.27
C ARG A 64 0.41 1.88 14.20
N ASP A 65 -0.50 2.85 14.09
CA ASP A 65 -1.63 2.76 13.14
C ASP A 65 -1.11 2.82 11.70
N ALA A 66 -0.22 3.76 11.40
CA ALA A 66 0.42 3.89 10.09
C ALA A 66 1.29 2.67 9.74
N MET A 67 2.05 2.15 10.72
CA MET A 67 2.88 0.96 10.51
C MET A 67 2.05 -0.30 10.29
N SER A 68 0.88 -0.40 10.92
CA SER A 68 -0.02 -1.54 10.74
C SER A 68 -0.54 -1.62 9.30
N VAL A 69 -0.87 -0.48 8.68
CA VAL A 69 -1.25 -0.47 7.25
C VAL A 69 -0.04 -0.77 6.36
N SER A 70 1.12 -0.16 6.64
CA SER A 70 2.37 -0.42 5.90
C SER A 70 2.76 -1.91 5.91
N GLN A 71 2.64 -2.56 7.08
CA GLN A 71 2.86 -3.99 7.23
C GLN A 71 1.90 -4.81 6.35
N ARG A 72 0.61 -4.47 6.34
CA ARG A 72 -0.40 -5.19 5.56
C ARG A 72 -0.19 -5.04 4.06
N LEU A 73 0.17 -3.84 3.61
CA LEU A 73 0.55 -3.58 2.21
C LEU A 73 1.71 -4.48 1.79
N GLU A 74 2.75 -4.56 2.62
CA GLU A 74 3.93 -5.39 2.32
C GLU A 74 3.59 -6.89 2.33
N MET A 75 2.68 -7.35 3.21
CA MET A 75 2.20 -8.74 3.20
C MET A 75 1.41 -9.08 1.92
N VAL A 76 0.50 -8.18 1.49
CA VAL A 76 -0.27 -8.32 0.25
C VAL A 76 0.68 -8.41 -0.94
N ARG A 77 1.64 -7.49 -1.03
CA ARG A 77 2.65 -7.46 -2.10
C ARG A 77 3.44 -8.77 -2.21
N ARG A 78 3.90 -9.34 -1.09
CA ARG A 78 4.67 -10.60 -1.11
C ARG A 78 3.87 -11.80 -1.58
N ILE A 79 2.58 -11.87 -1.25
CA ILE A 79 1.70 -12.93 -1.74
C ILE A 79 1.46 -12.74 -3.24
N ALA A 80 1.32 -11.49 -3.71
CA ALA A 80 1.22 -11.17 -5.12
C ALA A 80 2.48 -11.59 -5.91
N ASP A 81 3.69 -11.29 -5.40
CA ASP A 81 4.96 -11.73 -6.01
C ASP A 81 5.01 -13.27 -6.17
N GLU A 82 4.52 -14.02 -5.18
CA GLU A 82 4.44 -15.48 -5.26
C GLU A 82 3.44 -15.94 -6.34
N LEU A 83 2.29 -15.28 -6.43
CA LEU A 83 1.27 -15.53 -7.46
C LEU A 83 1.76 -15.24 -8.87
N GLU A 84 2.56 -14.19 -9.07
CA GLU A 84 3.20 -13.90 -10.35
C GLU A 84 4.11 -15.06 -10.79
N GLY A 85 4.83 -15.67 -9.85
CA GLY A 85 5.61 -16.89 -10.10
C GLY A 85 4.75 -18.04 -10.64
N TYR A 86 3.58 -18.28 -10.03
CA TYR A 86 2.64 -19.29 -10.52
C TYR A 86 2.05 -18.95 -11.89
N VAL A 87 1.74 -17.67 -12.16
CA VAL A 87 1.26 -17.22 -13.47
C VAL A 87 2.30 -17.50 -14.56
N ILE A 88 3.58 -17.21 -14.28
CA ILE A 88 4.68 -17.47 -15.21
C ILE A 88 4.81 -18.98 -15.49
N GLU A 89 4.74 -19.82 -14.45
CA GLU A 89 4.86 -21.28 -14.60
C GLU A 89 3.68 -21.87 -15.41
N LEU A 90 2.47 -21.33 -15.23
CA LEU A 90 1.27 -21.77 -15.95
C LEU A 90 1.21 -21.31 -17.42
N GLY A 91 1.90 -20.22 -17.77
CA GLY A 91 1.85 -19.65 -19.11
C GLY A 91 0.42 -19.33 -19.54
N THR A 92 -0.05 -19.94 -20.63
CA THR A 92 -1.40 -19.71 -21.15
C THR A 92 -2.51 -20.16 -20.20
N ASP A 93 -2.26 -21.19 -19.39
CA ASP A 93 -3.23 -21.70 -18.42
C ASP A 93 -3.43 -20.72 -17.25
N GLY A 94 -2.50 -19.78 -17.06
CA GLY A 94 -2.52 -18.77 -16.00
C GLY A 94 -3.29 -17.50 -16.35
N ARG A 95 -3.90 -17.39 -17.54
CA ARG A 95 -4.53 -16.14 -18.00
C ARG A 95 -5.60 -15.60 -17.04
N LEU A 96 -6.50 -16.47 -16.54
CA LEU A 96 -7.55 -16.04 -15.63
C LEU A 96 -6.98 -15.60 -14.27
N LEU A 97 -6.01 -16.37 -13.75
CA LEU A 97 -5.31 -16.05 -12.52
C LEU A 97 -4.62 -14.68 -12.59
N SER A 98 -3.97 -14.38 -13.73
CA SER A 98 -3.32 -13.09 -13.97
C SER A 98 -4.30 -11.92 -13.92
N LEU A 99 -5.50 -12.06 -14.52
CA LEU A 99 -6.52 -11.02 -14.49
C LEU A 99 -7.05 -10.77 -13.07
N GLN A 100 -7.25 -11.85 -12.30
CA GLN A 100 -7.70 -11.74 -10.91
C GLN A 100 -6.64 -11.09 -10.02
N LEU A 101 -5.37 -11.42 -10.24
CA LEU A 101 -4.25 -10.80 -9.52
C LEU A 101 -4.17 -9.30 -9.83
N GLU A 102 -4.26 -8.92 -11.11
CA GLU A 102 -4.25 -7.52 -11.54
C GLU A 102 -5.40 -6.72 -10.90
N GLU A 103 -6.60 -7.29 -10.86
CA GLU A 103 -7.76 -6.68 -10.21
C GLU A 103 -7.54 -6.48 -8.70
N LEU A 104 -7.03 -7.49 -7.99
CA LEU A 104 -6.76 -7.42 -6.55
C LEU A 104 -5.65 -6.43 -6.18
N MET A 105 -4.65 -6.30 -7.05
CA MET A 105 -3.51 -5.40 -6.84
C MET A 105 -3.79 -3.96 -7.28
N GLY A 106 -4.95 -3.69 -7.88
CA GLY A 106 -5.37 -2.35 -8.25
C GLY A 106 -5.24 -1.34 -7.10
N GLY A 107 -4.40 -0.32 -7.29
CA GLY A 107 -4.18 0.75 -6.31
C GLY A 107 -3.31 0.38 -5.09
N VAL A 108 -2.88 -0.88 -4.93
CA VAL A 108 -2.09 -1.33 -3.76
C VAL A 108 -0.71 -0.67 -3.74
N GLU A 109 -0.01 -0.64 -4.87
CA GLU A 109 1.33 -0.02 -4.95
C GLU A 109 1.26 1.51 -4.76
N GLU A 110 0.20 2.15 -5.26
CA GLU A 110 -0.02 3.58 -5.06
C GLU A 110 -0.27 3.91 -3.58
N GLU A 111 -1.16 3.16 -2.92
CA GLU A 111 -1.41 3.31 -1.47
C GLU A 111 -0.14 3.07 -0.65
N ARG A 112 0.71 2.12 -1.06
CA ARG A 112 2.02 1.84 -0.45
C ARG A 112 2.94 3.05 -0.50
N GLU A 113 3.04 3.72 -1.64
CA GLU A 113 3.82 4.96 -1.76
C GLU A 113 3.20 6.08 -0.91
N LEU A 114 1.88 6.28 -1.00
CA LEU A 114 1.17 7.38 -0.34
C LEU A 114 1.30 7.32 1.19
N ILE A 115 1.19 6.13 1.79
CA ILE A 115 1.40 5.96 3.24
C ILE A 115 2.81 6.35 3.65
N VAL A 116 3.83 5.91 2.91
CA VAL A 116 5.21 6.30 3.23
C VAL A 116 5.37 7.82 3.09
N ARG A 117 4.81 8.43 2.03
CA ARG A 117 4.86 9.88 1.84
C ARG A 117 4.20 10.67 2.97
N ASP A 118 3.08 10.18 3.49
CA ASP A 118 2.36 10.84 4.57
C ASP A 118 3.04 10.72 5.93
N TYR A 119 3.72 9.61 6.19
CA TYR A 119 4.30 9.32 7.51
C TYR A 119 5.82 9.31 7.54
N LEU A 120 6.51 9.73 6.48
CA LEU A 120 7.96 9.86 6.50
C LEU A 120 8.37 10.92 7.54
N PRO A 121 9.13 10.54 8.59
CA PRO A 121 9.45 11.45 9.68
C PRO A 121 10.29 12.63 9.19
N GLY A 122 9.93 13.85 9.62
CA GLY A 122 10.73 15.04 9.38
C GLY A 122 11.98 15.06 10.27
N GLY A 123 13.16 15.38 9.73
CA GLY A 123 14.37 15.40 10.55
C GLY A 123 15.70 15.64 9.82
N ARG A 124 16.81 15.56 10.57
CA ARG A 124 18.18 15.81 10.10
C ARG A 124 18.71 14.74 9.12
N GLN A 125 18.23 13.51 9.22
CA GLN A 125 18.50 12.45 8.26
C GLN A 125 17.32 12.39 7.30
N LYS A 126 17.51 12.90 6.08
CA LYS A 126 16.50 12.83 5.03
C LYS A 126 16.50 11.42 4.44
N ARG A 127 15.81 10.49 5.09
CA ARG A 127 15.41 9.25 4.40
C ARG A 127 14.40 9.64 3.32
N THR A 128 14.52 9.03 2.16
CA THR A 128 13.63 9.24 1.01
C THR A 128 12.50 8.20 1.02
N VAL A 129 11.45 8.44 0.23
CA VAL A 129 10.33 7.50 0.10
C VAL A 129 10.84 6.18 -0.46
N GLU A 130 11.70 6.25 -1.48
CA GLU A 130 12.30 5.12 -2.18
C GLU A 130 13.16 4.27 -1.23
N GLU A 131 13.99 4.91 -0.40
CA GLU A 131 14.78 4.20 0.62
C GLU A 131 13.88 3.50 1.65
N SER A 132 12.82 4.16 2.13
CA SER A 132 11.87 3.54 3.06
C SER A 132 11.14 2.33 2.44
N LEU A 133 10.69 2.45 1.19
CA LEU A 133 10.04 1.38 0.45
C LEU A 133 10.98 0.21 0.20
N PHE A 134 12.26 0.48 -0.09
CA PHE A 134 13.29 -0.53 -0.25
C PHE A 134 13.55 -1.27 1.07
N GLU A 135 13.76 -0.55 2.17
CA GLU A 135 13.98 -1.15 3.49
C GLU A 135 12.80 -2.04 3.92
N LEU A 136 11.55 -1.60 3.70
CA LEU A 136 10.36 -2.40 3.95
C LEU A 136 10.36 -3.71 3.15
N GLN A 137 10.77 -3.65 1.88
CA GLN A 137 10.86 -4.82 1.01
C GLN A 137 11.91 -5.81 1.51
N THR A 138 13.02 -5.33 2.09
CA THR A 138 14.12 -6.19 2.56
C THR A 138 13.85 -6.94 3.85
N LEU A 139 12.83 -6.54 4.63
CA LEU A 139 12.48 -7.25 5.87
C LEU A 139 12.16 -8.72 5.59
N THR A 140 12.58 -9.64 6.45
CA THR A 140 12.12 -11.03 6.36
C THR A 140 10.65 -11.15 6.78
N ALA A 141 10.01 -12.28 6.43
CA ALA A 141 8.63 -12.53 6.85
C ALA A 141 8.45 -12.49 8.38
N THR A 142 9.47 -12.91 9.14
CA THR A 142 9.46 -12.86 10.61
C THR A 142 9.66 -11.44 11.13
N GLU A 143 10.61 -10.69 10.58
CA GLU A 143 10.83 -9.30 10.99
C GLU A 143 9.63 -8.40 10.67
N LEU A 144 8.94 -8.67 9.57
CA LEU A 144 7.74 -7.94 9.18
C LEU A 144 6.63 -8.04 10.24
N LEU A 145 6.61 -9.09 11.09
CA LEU A 145 5.63 -9.22 12.17
C LEU A 145 5.86 -8.24 13.32
N ASP A 146 7.06 -7.69 13.45
CA ASP A 146 7.41 -6.71 14.48
C ASP A 146 7.25 -5.28 13.93
N LEU A 147 6.20 -4.59 14.39
CA LEU A 147 5.92 -3.23 13.98
C LEU A 147 7.04 -2.24 14.32
N SER A 148 7.88 -2.51 15.31
CA SER A 148 9.04 -1.66 15.61
C SER A 148 10.10 -1.72 14.50
N LEU A 149 10.24 -2.87 13.83
CA LEU A 149 11.12 -3.04 12.68
C LEU A 149 10.54 -2.39 11.43
N VAL A 150 9.22 -2.45 11.25
CA VAL A 150 8.49 -1.71 10.20
C VAL A 150 8.67 -0.20 10.39
N ALA A 151 8.52 0.30 11.63
CA ALA A 151 8.77 1.70 11.99
C ALA A 151 10.20 2.12 11.64
N ARG A 152 11.17 1.28 11.99
CA ARG A 152 12.59 1.50 11.66
C ARG A 152 12.85 1.54 10.16
N ALA A 153 12.19 0.70 9.38
CA ALA A 153 12.31 0.70 7.92
C ALA A 153 11.81 2.03 7.32
N ILE A 154 10.72 2.59 7.85
CA ILE A 154 10.18 3.89 7.40
C ILE A 154 11.02 5.08 7.90
N GLY A 155 11.77 4.92 8.99
CA GLY A 155 12.70 5.94 9.51
C GLY A 155 12.39 6.43 10.93
N TYR A 156 11.45 5.81 11.62
CA TYR A 156 11.21 6.03 13.05
C TYR A 156 12.24 5.29 13.91
N PRO A 157 12.38 5.63 15.20
CA PRO A 157 13.12 4.79 16.13
C PRO A 157 12.51 3.39 16.19
N GLY A 158 13.34 2.35 16.11
CA GLY A 158 12.90 0.95 16.16
C GLY A 158 12.63 0.45 17.58
N THR A 159 11.86 1.20 18.37
CA THR A 159 11.49 0.84 19.74
C THR A 159 9.98 0.78 19.91
N THR A 160 9.50 -0.01 20.88
CA THR A 160 8.07 -0.14 21.14
C THR A 160 7.44 1.18 21.59
N GLU A 161 8.17 1.98 22.37
CA GLU A 161 7.71 3.29 22.85
C GLU A 161 7.50 4.28 21.71
N ALA A 162 8.29 4.18 20.63
CA ALA A 162 8.13 5.04 19.46
C ALA A 162 6.81 4.77 18.71
N LEU A 163 6.24 3.57 18.85
CA LEU A 163 4.98 3.20 18.20
C LEU A 163 3.78 3.96 18.78
N ASP A 164 3.84 4.34 20.05
CA ASP A 164 2.75 5.04 20.74
C ASP A 164 2.85 6.58 20.57
N GLY A 165 3.86 7.05 19.82
CA GLY A 165 4.01 8.45 19.48
C GLY A 165 2.92 8.93 18.52
N ALA A 166 2.32 10.08 18.84
CA ALA A 166 1.37 10.75 17.97
C ALA A 166 2.07 11.30 16.71
N VAL A 167 1.44 11.11 15.56
CA VAL A 167 1.91 11.60 14.25
C VAL A 167 0.73 12.14 13.47
N SER A 168 0.99 13.07 12.55
CA SER A 168 -0.04 13.60 11.66
C SER A 168 0.38 13.35 10.20
N PRO A 169 -0.53 12.88 9.33
CA PRO A 169 -0.24 12.69 7.92
C PRO A 169 -0.06 14.04 7.21
N ARG A 170 0.72 14.03 6.12
CA ARG A 170 0.89 15.21 5.27
C ARG A 170 -0.35 15.53 4.42
N GLY A 171 -1.12 14.51 4.05
CA GLY A 171 -2.41 14.60 3.34
C GLY A 171 -2.41 14.01 1.92
N TYR A 172 -1.31 13.40 1.47
CA TYR A 172 -1.19 12.80 0.14
C TYR A 172 -2.27 11.75 -0.12
N ARG A 173 -2.46 10.83 0.83
CA ARG A 173 -3.38 9.72 0.70
C ARG A 173 -4.84 10.17 0.57
N LEU A 174 -5.27 11.08 1.44
CA LEU A 174 -6.65 11.56 1.42
C LEU A 174 -6.94 12.39 0.16
N LEU A 175 -5.97 13.16 -0.31
CA LEU A 175 -6.07 13.92 -1.56
C LEU A 175 -6.10 13.01 -2.80
N ALA A 176 -5.36 11.90 -2.82
CA ALA A 176 -5.38 10.95 -3.93
C ALA A 176 -6.76 10.29 -4.13
N LYS A 177 -7.54 10.15 -3.04
CA LYS A 177 -8.93 9.68 -3.10
C LYS A 177 -9.90 10.69 -3.74
N VAL A 178 -9.48 11.94 -3.94
CA VAL A 178 -10.31 12.96 -4.60
C VAL A 178 -10.22 12.78 -6.13
N PRO A 179 -11.35 12.53 -6.80
CA PRO A 179 -11.34 12.22 -8.23
C PRO A 179 -10.86 13.42 -9.05
N ARG A 180 -10.05 13.14 -10.08
CA ARG A 180 -9.59 14.09 -11.10
C ARG A 180 -8.66 15.20 -10.57
N VAL A 181 -7.95 14.96 -9.47
CA VAL A 181 -6.89 15.83 -8.98
C VAL A 181 -5.53 15.28 -9.45
N PRO A 182 -4.78 16.01 -10.29
CA PRO A 182 -3.46 15.55 -10.73
C PRO A 182 -2.46 15.48 -9.57
N SER A 183 -1.54 14.51 -9.59
CA SER A 183 -0.49 14.34 -8.56
C SER A 183 0.31 15.63 -8.32
N SER A 184 0.71 16.34 -9.38
CA SER A 184 1.41 17.63 -9.26
C SER A 184 0.63 18.70 -8.48
N VAL A 185 -0.70 18.65 -8.48
CA VAL A 185 -1.52 19.54 -7.66
C VAL A 185 -1.56 19.05 -6.22
N ILE A 186 -1.65 17.74 -5.99
CA ILE A 186 -1.56 17.15 -4.66
C ILE A 186 -0.26 17.56 -3.98
N ASP A 187 0.87 17.45 -4.69
CA ASP A 187 2.19 17.85 -4.20
C ASP A 187 2.21 19.30 -3.71
N ARG A 188 1.70 20.22 -4.54
CA ARG A 188 1.65 21.65 -4.19
C ARG A 188 0.71 21.94 -3.02
N LEU A 189 -0.43 21.28 -2.95
CA LEU A 189 -1.36 21.42 -1.83
C LEU A 189 -0.69 20.95 -0.53
N VAL A 190 -0.10 19.77 -0.54
CA VAL A 190 0.58 19.23 0.64
C VAL A 190 1.77 20.10 1.04
N GLU A 191 2.56 20.59 0.09
CA GLU A 191 3.68 21.50 0.37
C GLU A 191 3.20 22.84 0.95
N HIS A 192 2.11 23.40 0.42
CA HIS A 192 1.55 24.68 0.88
C HIS A 192 0.96 24.61 2.29
N PHE A 193 0.15 23.59 2.57
CA PHE A 193 -0.54 23.46 3.85
C PHE A 193 0.32 22.77 4.91
N GLY A 194 1.21 21.85 4.51
CA GLY A 194 2.16 21.18 5.40
C GLY A 194 1.55 20.15 6.36
N GLY A 195 0.30 19.74 6.15
CA GLY A 195 -0.36 18.73 6.98
C GLY A 195 -1.85 18.59 6.68
N LEU A 196 -2.40 17.40 6.94
CA LEU A 196 -3.79 17.08 6.64
C LEU A 196 -4.79 17.97 7.40
N GLN A 197 -4.56 18.26 8.67
CA GLN A 197 -5.50 19.08 9.46
C GLN A 197 -5.69 20.48 8.88
N LYS A 198 -4.62 21.08 8.38
CA LYS A 198 -4.68 22.39 7.72
C LYS A 198 -5.40 22.30 6.37
N LEU A 199 -5.22 21.22 5.62
CA LEU A 199 -5.98 20.95 4.39
C LEU A 199 -7.48 20.78 4.69
N LEU A 200 -7.84 20.06 5.74
CA LEU A 200 -9.24 19.85 6.15
C LEU A 200 -9.90 21.14 6.61
N ALA A 201 -9.16 22.06 7.23
CA ALA A 201 -9.65 23.37 7.66
C ALA A 201 -9.67 24.42 6.53
N ALA A 202 -9.02 24.16 5.38
CA ALA A 202 -8.89 25.12 4.30
C ALA A 202 -10.23 25.46 3.62
N THR A 203 -10.43 26.75 3.35
CA THR A 203 -11.54 27.25 2.54
C THR A 203 -11.27 27.06 1.04
N VAL A 204 -12.30 27.28 0.21
CA VAL A 204 -12.13 27.22 -1.25
C VAL A 204 -11.15 28.31 -1.71
N GLU A 205 -11.20 29.48 -1.08
CA GLU A 205 -10.33 30.62 -1.34
C GLU A 205 -8.87 30.30 -0.99
N ASP A 206 -8.62 29.63 0.15
CA ASP A 206 -7.27 29.20 0.55
C ASP A 206 -6.70 28.20 -0.47
N LEU A 207 -7.52 27.24 -0.92
CA LEU A 207 -7.11 26.26 -1.93
C LEU A 207 -6.78 26.91 -3.28
N GLN A 208 -7.53 27.96 -3.68
CA GLN A 208 -7.27 28.70 -4.92
C GLN A 208 -5.98 29.53 -4.88
N ALA A 209 -5.50 29.89 -3.68
CA ALA A 209 -4.24 30.61 -3.53
C ALA A 209 -3.02 29.74 -3.91
N VAL A 210 -3.19 28.42 -4.02
CA VAL A 210 -2.13 27.48 -4.42
C VAL A 210 -1.95 27.47 -5.94
N GLU A 211 -0.70 27.60 -6.38
CA GLU A 211 -0.38 27.69 -7.81
C GLU A 211 -0.87 26.47 -8.60
N GLY A 212 -1.64 26.74 -9.65
CA GLY A 212 -2.23 25.70 -10.50
C GLY A 212 -3.52 25.09 -9.94
N VAL A 213 -4.09 25.63 -8.87
CA VAL A 213 -5.42 25.27 -8.36
C VAL A 213 -6.43 26.33 -8.79
N GLY A 214 -7.11 26.08 -9.91
CA GLY A 214 -8.23 26.92 -10.34
C GLY A 214 -9.48 26.71 -9.50
N GLU A 215 -10.43 27.64 -9.60
CA GLU A 215 -11.67 27.65 -8.83
C GLU A 215 -12.46 26.33 -8.85
N SER A 216 -12.66 25.74 -10.04
CA SER A 216 -13.36 24.45 -10.16
C SER A 216 -12.64 23.31 -9.41
N ARG A 217 -11.30 23.31 -9.43
CA ARG A 217 -10.49 22.28 -8.76
C ARG A 217 -10.50 22.47 -7.26
N ALA A 218 -10.39 23.72 -6.78
CA ALA A 218 -10.50 24.04 -5.36
C ALA A 218 -11.84 23.56 -4.77
N ARG A 219 -12.96 23.79 -5.47
CA ARG A 219 -14.27 23.26 -5.06
C ARG A 219 -14.30 21.73 -5.02
N SER A 220 -13.79 21.08 -6.07
CA SER A 220 -13.75 19.61 -6.12
C SER A 220 -12.92 19.00 -4.99
N VAL A 221 -11.78 19.62 -4.64
CA VAL A 221 -10.94 19.21 -3.51
C VAL A 221 -11.68 19.42 -2.19
N ARG A 222 -12.25 20.59 -1.96
CA ARG A 222 -13.00 20.90 -0.74
C ARG A 222 -14.19 19.95 -0.53
N GLU A 223 -14.99 19.73 -1.57
CA GLU A 223 -16.13 18.81 -1.54
C GLU A 223 -15.68 17.35 -1.35
N GLY A 224 -14.57 16.95 -1.99
CA GLY A 224 -13.98 15.63 -1.82
C GLY A 224 -13.55 15.37 -0.37
N LEU A 225 -12.79 16.31 0.21
CA LEU A 225 -12.35 16.23 1.60
C LEU A 225 -13.51 16.27 2.59
N SER A 226 -14.53 17.13 2.37
CA SER A 226 -15.74 17.15 3.19
C SER A 226 -16.45 15.79 3.18
N ARG A 227 -16.66 15.19 2.01
CA ARG A 227 -17.35 13.90 1.90
C ARG A 227 -16.60 12.77 2.58
N LEU A 228 -15.26 12.75 2.46
CA LEU A 228 -14.41 11.75 3.12
C LEU A 228 -14.46 11.91 4.66
N ALA A 229 -14.49 13.15 5.15
CA ALA A 229 -14.68 13.42 6.58
C ALA A 229 -16.06 12.97 7.07
N GLU A 230 -17.12 13.25 6.32
CA GLU A 230 -18.49 12.84 6.65
C GLU A 230 -18.66 11.31 6.64
N SER A 231 -18.10 10.61 5.64
CA SER A 231 -18.21 9.15 5.55
C SER A 231 -17.54 8.46 6.73
N SER A 232 -16.39 8.98 7.17
CA SER A 232 -15.68 8.46 8.35
C SER A 232 -16.51 8.56 9.63
N ILE A 233 -17.37 9.57 9.76
CA ILE A 233 -18.25 9.73 10.92
C ILE A 233 -19.40 8.71 10.86
N LEU A 234 -19.92 8.44 9.65
CA LEU A 234 -21.04 7.52 9.46
C LEU A 234 -20.66 6.06 9.68
N GLU A 235 -19.45 5.65 9.31
CA GLU A 235 -18.93 4.29 9.58
C GLU A 235 -18.82 3.98 11.09
N ARG A 236 -18.89 4.98 11.97
CA ARG A 236 -18.95 4.79 13.44
C ARG A 236 -20.32 4.30 13.93
N TYR A 237 -21.38 4.51 13.15
CA TYR A 237 -22.76 4.24 13.57
C TYR A 237 -23.37 2.97 12.95
N VAL A 238 -22.58 2.18 12.21
CA VAL A 238 -22.98 0.92 11.57
C VAL A 238 -22.15 -0.21 12.17
#